data_AF-A0A4Y2JZS5-F1
#
_entry.id   AF-A0A4Y2JZS5-F1
#
_cell.length_a   1.000
_cell.length_b   1.000
_cell.length_c   1.000
_cell.angle_alpha   90.00
_cell.angle_beta   90.00
_cell.angle_gamma   90.00
#
_symmetry.space_group_name_H-M   'P 1'
#
loop_
_entity.id
_entity.type
_entity.pdbx_description
1 polymer ?
#
loop_
_entity_poly.entity_id
_entity_poly.type
_entity_poly.pdbx_seq_one_letter_code
_entity_poly.pdbx_strand_id
1 'polypeptide(L)'
;MRDMFEKDLLILSHVLDDLVGILLSLGHNWFLLRTFLLQASSYLLSVLSWLAIRRKRKELTELFTFLKIKNSFSRPNIQNFVTLSICIIPFAFGILQVGNTILTEWHTLYTFDFKLNRHSIIIFSFIKSFLTSVIYPTWTNLVVQVYCLLCYKISKLLSDFTTEIDGCSPQEFTISKQANILQKESRSHQAILHVQSIFSVPSFLVCTAHFCTCITVLTALIVQQNTYAHFTALSAFCLYFFNSSGGLLACLWMAGGPPKNANKFKEAFGRKLQEKKLRVDKTKEVFCVDDLNGLSHYTLSGALCDDNLCCSPELECREVNLIIKFKTCQEPSSKPTDDGISTVPDSTYNQPEESTFNPEPSDTPEPEISEAPEETTPP
;
A
#
# COMPACT_ATOMS: atom_id res chain seq x y z
N MET A 1 10.54 12.54 -21.55
CA MET A 1 9.17 12.35 -22.10
C MET A 1 9.16 11.42 -23.30
N ARG A 2 10.23 11.39 -24.13
CA ARG A 2 10.41 10.45 -25.25
C ARG A 2 10.61 8.98 -24.79
N ASP A 3 11.40 8.74 -23.75
CA ASP A 3 11.57 7.41 -23.13
C ASP A 3 10.30 6.85 -22.46
N MET A 4 9.29 7.71 -22.27
CA MET A 4 7.98 7.32 -21.71
C MET A 4 7.13 6.66 -22.79
N PHE A 5 7.23 7.14 -24.03
CA PHE A 5 6.45 6.62 -25.15
C PHE A 5 6.94 5.24 -25.59
N GLU A 6 8.25 4.98 -25.61
CA GLU A 6 8.78 3.68 -26.03
C GLU A 6 8.43 2.53 -25.07
N LYS A 7 8.45 2.79 -23.76
CA LYS A 7 8.11 1.76 -22.76
C LYS A 7 6.61 1.49 -22.70
N ASP A 8 5.78 2.52 -22.88
CA ASP A 8 4.33 2.37 -22.94
C ASP A 8 3.88 1.69 -24.25
N LEU A 9 4.63 1.87 -25.36
CA LEU A 9 4.38 1.21 -26.65
C LEU A 9 4.61 -0.32 -26.57
N LEU A 10 5.59 -0.77 -25.80
CA LEU A 10 5.89 -2.20 -25.65
C LEU A 10 4.77 -2.92 -24.89
N ILE A 11 4.23 -2.28 -23.85
CA ILE A 11 3.03 -2.73 -23.11
C ILE A 11 1.81 -2.75 -24.04
N LEU A 12 1.63 -1.70 -24.86
CA LEU A 12 0.54 -1.62 -25.82
C LEU A 12 0.63 -2.72 -26.89
N SER A 13 1.84 -3.06 -27.36
CA SER A 13 2.06 -4.13 -28.35
C SER A 13 1.67 -5.51 -27.81
N HIS A 14 1.91 -5.78 -26.52
CA HIS A 14 1.49 -7.02 -25.88
C HIS A 14 -0.03 -7.10 -25.70
N VAL A 15 -0.67 -5.98 -25.35
CA VAL A 15 -2.14 -5.90 -25.30
C VAL A 15 -2.76 -6.10 -26.68
N LEU A 16 -2.10 -5.61 -27.74
CA LEU A 16 -2.50 -5.83 -29.14
C LEU A 16 -2.37 -7.30 -29.57
N ASP A 17 -1.30 -7.98 -29.19
CA ASP A 17 -1.12 -9.42 -29.42
C ASP A 17 -2.25 -10.26 -28.79
N ASP A 18 -2.62 -9.94 -27.55
CA ASP A 18 -3.73 -10.60 -26.86
C ASP A 18 -5.08 -10.26 -27.50
N LEU A 19 -5.27 -9.02 -27.97
CA LEU A 19 -6.43 -8.60 -28.77
C LEU A 19 -6.54 -9.36 -30.09
N VAL A 20 -5.43 -9.61 -30.78
CA VAL A 20 -5.41 -10.43 -32.00
C VAL A 20 -5.81 -11.88 -31.67
N GLY A 21 -5.34 -12.44 -30.55
CA GLY A 21 -5.80 -13.75 -30.06
C GLY A 21 -7.30 -13.79 -29.78
N ILE A 22 -7.86 -12.73 -29.17
CA ILE A 22 -9.31 -12.56 -28.93
C ILE A 22 -10.07 -12.51 -30.26
N LEU A 23 -9.59 -11.73 -31.24
CA LEU A 23 -10.19 -11.60 -32.58
C LEU A 23 -10.18 -12.92 -33.36
N LEU A 24 -9.12 -13.72 -33.24
CA LEU A 24 -9.06 -15.05 -33.85
C LEU A 24 -9.98 -16.06 -33.15
N SER A 25 -10.21 -15.90 -31.85
CA SER A 25 -11.06 -16.79 -31.04
C SER A 25 -12.56 -16.55 -31.21
N LEU A 26 -12.95 -15.35 -31.64
CA LEU A 26 -14.33 -14.91 -31.88
C LEU A 26 -15.09 -15.80 -32.89
N GLY A 27 -14.38 -16.55 -33.74
CA GLY A 27 -14.99 -17.41 -34.77
C GLY A 27 -15.13 -18.90 -34.45
N HIS A 28 -14.63 -19.41 -33.32
CA HIS A 28 -14.53 -20.88 -33.11
C HIS A 28 -15.05 -21.41 -31.78
N ASN A 29 -14.96 -20.69 -30.66
CA ASN A 29 -15.44 -21.20 -29.37
C ASN A 29 -15.70 -20.08 -28.34
N TRP A 30 -16.98 -19.86 -28.02
CA TRP A 30 -17.42 -18.86 -27.03
C TRP A 30 -16.78 -19.05 -25.64
N PHE A 31 -16.55 -20.29 -25.24
CA PHE A 31 -15.93 -20.61 -23.96
C PHE A 31 -14.45 -20.19 -23.91
N LEU A 32 -13.72 -20.46 -25.00
CA LEU A 32 -12.32 -20.08 -25.15
C LEU A 32 -12.17 -18.55 -25.13
N LEU A 33 -13.05 -17.85 -25.86
CA LEU A 33 -13.11 -16.39 -25.88
C LEU A 33 -13.28 -15.81 -24.46
N ARG A 34 -14.17 -16.39 -23.65
CA ARG A 34 -14.41 -15.93 -22.28
C ARG A 34 -13.17 -16.07 -21.39
N THR A 35 -12.45 -17.18 -21.49
CA THR A 35 -11.19 -17.41 -20.76
C THR A 35 -10.10 -16.43 -21.20
N PHE A 36 -9.96 -16.18 -22.51
CA PHE A 36 -9.02 -15.19 -23.03
C PHE A 36 -9.35 -13.77 -22.58
N LEU A 37 -10.63 -13.37 -22.60
CA LEU A 37 -11.05 -12.05 -22.13
C LEU A 37 -10.78 -11.84 -20.64
N LEU A 38 -11.02 -12.85 -19.80
CA LEU A 38 -10.71 -12.77 -18.37
C LEU A 38 -9.20 -12.68 -18.12
N GLN A 39 -8.38 -13.41 -18.89
CA GLN A 39 -6.93 -13.32 -18.80
C GLN A 39 -6.41 -11.96 -19.29
N ALA A 40 -6.90 -11.45 -20.42
CA ALA A 40 -6.57 -10.11 -20.90
C ALA A 40 -6.96 -9.02 -19.89
N SER A 41 -8.09 -9.22 -19.19
CA SER A 41 -8.53 -8.29 -18.15
C SER A 41 -7.57 -8.24 -16.96
N SER A 42 -6.93 -9.35 -16.56
CA SER A 42 -5.99 -9.34 -15.44
C SER A 42 -4.71 -8.57 -15.78
N TYR A 43 -4.22 -8.66 -17.02
CA TYR A 43 -3.11 -7.83 -17.51
C TYR A 43 -3.48 -6.34 -17.54
N LEU A 44 -4.64 -6.00 -18.10
CA LEU A 44 -5.12 -4.62 -18.15
C LEU A 44 -5.26 -4.04 -16.74
N LEU A 45 -5.88 -4.77 -15.82
CA LEU A 45 -6.03 -4.35 -14.43
C LEU A 45 -4.67 -4.17 -13.73
N SER A 46 -3.69 -5.02 -14.01
CA SER A 46 -2.32 -4.86 -13.49
C SER A 46 -1.66 -3.58 -14.00
N VAL A 47 -1.74 -3.30 -15.30
CA VAL A 47 -1.23 -2.05 -15.90
C VAL A 47 -1.95 -0.84 -15.31
N LEU A 48 -3.27 -0.89 -15.15
CA LEU A 48 -4.04 0.18 -14.51
C LEU A 48 -3.61 0.38 -13.04
N SER A 49 -3.32 -0.70 -12.31
CA SER A 49 -2.80 -0.61 -10.94
C SER A 49 -1.42 0.07 -10.88
N TRP A 50 -0.53 -0.24 -11.85
CA TRP A 50 0.76 0.43 -12.01
C TRP A 50 0.57 1.93 -12.25
N LEU A 51 -0.29 2.30 -13.19
CA LEU A 51 -0.60 3.69 -13.50
C LEU A 51 -1.17 4.44 -12.30
N ALA A 52 -2.07 3.81 -11.54
CA ALA A 52 -2.65 4.39 -10.34
C ALA A 52 -1.59 4.68 -9.26
N ILE A 53 -0.71 3.72 -8.98
CA ILE A 53 0.41 3.91 -8.03
C ILE A 53 1.38 4.98 -8.53
N ARG A 54 1.70 4.98 -9.82
CA ARG A 54 2.62 5.96 -10.43
C ARG A 54 2.11 7.38 -10.29
N ARG A 55 0.80 7.61 -10.46
CA ARG A 55 0.16 8.93 -10.24
C ARG A 55 0.32 9.42 -8.80
N LYS A 56 0.37 8.50 -7.84
CA LYS A 56 0.49 8.76 -6.39
C LYS A 56 1.91 8.61 -5.84
N ARG A 57 2.94 8.56 -6.69
CA ARG A 57 4.33 8.30 -6.26
C ARG A 57 4.89 9.29 -5.23
N LYS A 58 4.50 10.56 -5.30
CA LYS A 58 4.99 11.60 -4.37
C LYS A 58 4.41 11.37 -2.97
N GLU A 59 3.09 11.24 -2.89
CA GLU A 59 2.36 10.90 -1.65
C GLU A 59 2.88 9.59 -1.04
N LEU A 60 3.17 8.57 -1.87
CA LEU A 60 3.77 7.31 -1.41
C LEU A 60 5.17 7.49 -0.81
N THR A 61 6.01 8.35 -1.42
CA THR A 61 7.37 8.63 -0.92
C THR A 61 7.33 9.40 0.40
N GLU A 62 6.42 10.37 0.51
CA GLU A 62 6.15 11.09 1.76
C GLU A 62 5.68 10.13 2.86
N LEU A 63 4.75 9.24 2.54
CA LEU A 63 4.25 8.24 3.49
C LEU A 63 5.36 7.27 3.96
N PHE A 64 6.23 6.81 3.05
CA PHE A 64 7.38 5.98 3.43
C PHE A 64 8.36 6.73 4.35
N THR A 65 8.54 8.02 4.11
CA THR A 65 9.40 8.88 4.94
C THR A 65 8.78 9.09 6.32
N PHE A 66 7.47 9.40 6.36
CA PHE A 66 6.68 9.56 7.57
C PHE A 66 6.71 8.31 8.46
N LEU A 67 6.50 7.14 7.88
CA LEU A 67 6.56 5.85 8.60
C LEU A 67 7.99 5.37 8.88
N LYS A 68 9.01 6.16 8.52
CA LYS A 68 10.45 5.82 8.64
C LYS A 68 10.78 4.45 8.06
N ILE A 69 10.07 4.06 7.00
CA ILE A 69 10.19 2.74 6.39
C ILE A 69 11.60 2.53 5.81
N LYS A 70 12.28 3.62 5.40
CA LYS A 70 13.65 3.61 4.87
C LYS A 70 14.66 2.88 5.76
N ASN A 71 14.53 2.96 7.10
CA ASN A 71 15.41 2.26 8.05
C ASN A 71 14.84 0.92 8.53
N SER A 72 13.58 0.62 8.24
CA SER A 72 12.90 -0.58 8.73
C SER A 72 12.98 -1.79 7.80
N PHE A 73 13.53 -1.62 6.59
CA PHE A 73 14.00 -2.73 5.75
C PHE A 73 15.18 -3.50 6.38
N SER A 74 15.75 -3.01 7.49
CA SER A 74 16.84 -3.62 8.25
C SER A 74 16.47 -4.88 9.06
N ARG A 75 15.27 -5.47 8.91
CA ARG A 75 14.95 -6.80 9.49
C ARG A 75 14.61 -7.80 8.37
N PRO A 76 15.54 -8.70 7.97
CA PRO A 76 15.79 -8.85 6.55
C PRO A 76 15.25 -10.13 5.93
N ASN A 77 15.01 -11.21 6.68
CA ASN A 77 14.96 -12.52 6.02
C ASN A 77 13.62 -12.79 5.31
N ILE A 78 12.49 -12.61 6.00
CA ILE A 78 11.17 -12.97 5.44
C ILE A 78 10.78 -12.02 4.31
N GLN A 79 10.96 -10.71 4.50
CA GLN A 79 10.60 -9.73 3.48
C GLN A 79 11.47 -9.88 2.22
N ASN A 80 12.80 -10.05 2.38
CA ASN A 80 13.67 -10.29 1.24
C ASN A 80 13.35 -11.61 0.55
N PHE A 81 13.02 -12.66 1.31
CA PHE A 81 12.58 -13.93 0.74
C PHE A 81 11.29 -13.79 -0.08
N VAL A 82 10.29 -13.04 0.41
CA VAL A 82 9.06 -12.78 -0.33
C VAL A 82 9.33 -11.97 -1.60
N THR A 83 10.14 -10.90 -1.52
CA THR A 83 10.53 -10.11 -2.70
C THR A 83 11.25 -10.97 -3.72
N LEU A 84 12.23 -11.77 -3.28
CA LEU A 84 12.98 -12.67 -4.14
C LEU A 84 12.06 -13.71 -4.80
N SER A 85 11.13 -14.29 -4.02
CA SER A 85 10.13 -15.23 -4.54
C SER A 85 9.29 -14.57 -5.63
N ILE A 86 8.87 -13.32 -5.44
CA ILE A 86 8.09 -12.57 -6.44
C ILE A 86 8.91 -12.33 -7.72
N CYS A 87 10.20 -12.00 -7.57
CA CYS A 87 11.11 -11.71 -8.69
C CYS A 87 11.50 -12.95 -9.50
N ILE A 88 11.43 -14.16 -8.93
CA ILE A 88 11.76 -15.41 -9.65
C ILE A 88 10.58 -15.89 -10.52
N ILE A 89 9.35 -15.50 -10.21
CA ILE A 89 8.14 -15.94 -10.91
C ILE A 89 8.21 -15.77 -12.45
N PRO A 90 8.68 -14.64 -13.01
CA PRO A 90 8.76 -14.48 -14.47
C PRO A 90 9.68 -15.50 -15.13
N PHE A 91 10.78 -15.87 -14.47
CA PHE A 91 11.69 -16.90 -14.95
C PHE A 91 11.03 -18.28 -14.91
N ALA A 92 10.31 -18.59 -13.84
CA ALA A 92 9.58 -19.86 -13.73
C ALA A 92 8.54 -20.01 -14.85
N PHE A 93 7.76 -18.95 -15.13
CA PHE A 93 6.84 -18.96 -16.26
C PHE A 93 7.53 -19.06 -17.62
N GLY A 94 8.62 -18.31 -17.82
CA GLY A 94 9.41 -18.40 -19.06
C GLY A 94 9.92 -19.82 -19.33
N ILE A 95 10.45 -20.50 -18.31
CA ILE A 95 10.93 -21.89 -18.42
C ILE A 95 9.77 -22.85 -18.70
N LEU A 96 8.64 -22.71 -18.00
CA LEU A 96 7.45 -23.55 -18.22
C LEU A 96 6.89 -23.39 -19.64
N GLN A 97 6.87 -22.15 -20.15
CA GLN A 97 6.40 -21.87 -21.50
C GLN A 97 7.34 -22.45 -22.57
N VAL A 98 8.66 -22.34 -22.39
CA VAL A 98 9.64 -23.00 -23.27
C VAL A 98 9.45 -24.52 -23.25
N GLY A 99 9.31 -25.12 -22.07
CA GLY A 99 9.05 -26.55 -21.92
C GLY A 99 7.77 -26.97 -22.64
N ASN A 100 6.70 -26.19 -22.51
CA ASN A 100 5.45 -26.44 -23.23
C ASN A 100 5.64 -26.34 -24.75
N THR A 101 6.31 -25.29 -25.22
CA THR A 101 6.61 -25.06 -26.64
C THR A 101 7.37 -26.24 -27.24
N ILE A 102 8.43 -26.72 -26.56
CA ILE A 102 9.23 -27.86 -27.02
C ILE A 102 8.40 -29.16 -27.09
N LEU A 103 7.45 -29.35 -26.18
CA LEU A 103 6.61 -30.55 -26.15
C LEU A 103 5.50 -30.51 -27.22
N THR A 104 4.92 -29.34 -27.50
CA THR A 104 3.82 -29.19 -28.45
C THR A 104 4.27 -29.01 -29.91
N GLU A 105 5.45 -28.41 -30.14
CA GLU A 105 5.93 -28.05 -31.48
C GLU A 105 6.58 -29.18 -32.29
N TRP A 106 6.50 -30.44 -31.85
CA TRP A 106 6.91 -31.56 -32.73
C TRP A 106 6.11 -31.63 -34.05
N HIS A 107 4.97 -30.95 -34.16
CA HIS A 107 4.05 -31.11 -35.30
C HIS A 107 3.75 -29.87 -36.17
N THR A 108 4.10 -28.63 -35.80
CA THR A 108 3.56 -27.43 -36.48
C THR A 108 4.56 -26.28 -36.63
N LEU A 109 5.58 -26.47 -37.46
CA LEU A 109 6.55 -25.44 -37.85
C LEU A 109 6.18 -24.79 -39.20
N TYR A 110 4.98 -24.23 -39.30
CA TYR A 110 4.58 -23.35 -40.41
C TYR A 110 3.72 -22.20 -39.87
N THR A 111 4.37 -21.16 -39.37
CA THR A 111 3.74 -19.86 -39.15
C THR A 111 4.31 -18.89 -40.18
N PHE A 112 3.44 -18.37 -41.06
CA PHE A 112 3.72 -17.31 -42.05
C PHE A 112 4.77 -17.62 -43.15
N ASP A 113 4.87 -18.86 -43.64
CA ASP A 113 5.80 -19.26 -44.73
C ASP A 113 7.30 -18.96 -44.50
N PHE A 114 7.67 -18.41 -43.34
CA PHE A 114 9.05 -18.21 -42.93
C PHE A 114 9.48 -19.35 -42.02
N LYS A 115 10.50 -20.10 -42.46
CA LYS A 115 11.14 -21.15 -41.66
C LYS A 115 11.98 -20.49 -40.55
N LEU A 116 11.33 -20.11 -39.45
CA LEU A 116 12.01 -19.62 -38.26
C LEU A 116 12.92 -20.71 -37.69
N ASN A 117 14.14 -20.32 -37.30
CA ASN A 117 15.05 -21.22 -36.62
C ASN A 117 14.44 -21.65 -35.27
N ARG A 118 14.54 -22.94 -34.93
CA ARG A 118 14.09 -23.50 -33.64
C ARG A 118 14.60 -22.68 -32.45
N HIS A 119 15.85 -22.23 -32.50
CA HIS A 119 16.43 -21.41 -31.44
C HIS A 119 15.71 -20.06 -31.29
N SER A 120 15.34 -19.43 -32.40
CA SER A 120 14.59 -18.18 -32.39
C SER A 120 13.22 -18.36 -31.74
N ILE A 121 12.50 -19.44 -32.05
CA ILE A 121 11.18 -19.70 -31.45
C ILE A 121 11.28 -19.89 -29.94
N ILE A 122 12.25 -20.66 -29.47
CA ILE A 122 12.48 -20.87 -28.03
C ILE A 122 12.78 -19.52 -27.34
N ILE A 123 13.66 -18.70 -27.93
CA ILE A 123 14.03 -17.40 -27.38
C ILE A 123 12.82 -16.46 -27.35
N PHE A 124 12.06 -16.36 -28.44
CA PHE A 124 10.86 -15.51 -28.49
C PHE A 124 9.78 -15.97 -27.51
N SER A 125 9.56 -17.29 -27.39
CA SER A 125 8.60 -17.86 -26.44
C SER A 125 8.98 -17.55 -24.99
N PHE A 126 10.27 -17.68 -24.64
CA PHE A 126 10.78 -17.30 -23.33
C PHE A 126 10.59 -15.81 -23.06
N ILE A 127 11.04 -14.93 -23.97
CA ILE A 127 10.96 -13.48 -23.81
C ILE A 127 9.50 -13.03 -23.67
N LYS A 128 8.61 -13.53 -24.54
CA LYS A 128 7.18 -13.22 -24.48
C LYS A 128 6.61 -13.62 -23.12
N SER A 129 6.80 -14.87 -22.70
CA SER A 129 6.30 -15.34 -21.41
C SER A 129 6.89 -14.57 -20.24
N PHE A 130 8.19 -14.26 -20.28
CA PHE A 130 8.86 -13.50 -19.24
C PHE A 130 8.25 -12.11 -19.09
N LEU A 131 8.12 -11.36 -20.20
CA LEU A 131 7.56 -10.01 -20.21
C LEU A 131 6.09 -10.01 -19.74
N THR A 132 5.29 -10.95 -20.24
CA THR A 132 3.91 -11.13 -19.81
C THR A 132 3.83 -11.42 -18.30
N SER A 133 4.72 -12.26 -17.77
CA SER A 133 4.77 -12.57 -16.33
C SER A 133 5.30 -11.44 -15.45
N VAL A 134 6.17 -10.58 -15.99
CA VAL A 134 6.58 -9.32 -15.34
C VAL A 134 5.38 -8.40 -15.15
N ILE A 135 4.54 -8.24 -16.18
CA ILE A 135 3.30 -7.44 -16.09
C ILE A 135 2.34 -8.09 -15.09
N TYR A 136 2.01 -9.38 -15.27
CA TYR A 136 1.19 -10.12 -14.33
C TYR A 136 1.67 -11.57 -14.22
N PRO A 137 1.95 -12.10 -13.02
CA PRO A 137 1.54 -11.56 -11.71
C PRO A 137 2.60 -10.73 -10.97
N THR A 138 3.83 -10.63 -11.47
CA THR A 138 4.96 -10.10 -10.67
C THR A 138 4.76 -8.66 -10.22
N TRP A 139 4.44 -7.74 -11.14
CA TRP A 139 4.19 -6.36 -10.76
C TRP A 139 3.02 -6.24 -9.77
N THR A 140 1.91 -6.91 -10.04
CA THR A 140 0.73 -6.96 -9.16
C THR A 140 1.11 -7.37 -7.73
N ASN A 141 1.92 -8.43 -7.59
CA ASN A 141 2.38 -8.91 -6.31
C ASN A 141 3.34 -7.94 -5.60
N LEU A 142 4.15 -7.17 -6.34
CA LEU A 142 4.97 -6.11 -5.74
C LEU A 142 4.09 -4.99 -5.16
N VAL A 143 3.01 -4.62 -5.85
CA VAL A 143 2.02 -3.65 -5.32
C VAL A 143 1.35 -4.19 -4.06
N VAL A 144 0.92 -5.46 -4.06
CA VAL A 144 0.40 -6.14 -2.86
C VAL A 144 1.42 -6.09 -1.73
N GLN A 145 2.68 -6.43 -2.00
CA GLN A 145 3.72 -6.45 -0.99
C GLN A 145 3.91 -5.08 -0.34
N VAL A 146 3.98 -4.01 -1.13
CA VAL A 146 4.09 -2.65 -0.61
C VAL A 146 2.88 -2.30 0.27
N TYR A 147 1.67 -2.59 -0.19
CA TYR A 147 0.45 -2.36 0.57
C TYR A 147 0.45 -3.11 1.91
N CYS A 148 0.75 -4.42 1.87
CA CYS A 148 0.87 -5.27 3.05
C CYS A 148 1.90 -4.74 4.06
N LEU A 149 3.05 -4.22 3.59
CA LEU A 149 4.07 -3.64 4.45
C LEU A 149 3.58 -2.39 5.17
N LEU A 150 2.88 -1.50 4.46
CA LEU A 150 2.29 -0.29 5.05
C LEU A 150 1.25 -0.65 6.12
N CYS A 151 0.32 -1.54 5.79
CA CYS A 151 -0.69 -2.02 6.73
C CYS A 151 -0.05 -2.71 7.95
N TYR A 152 0.98 -3.52 7.75
CA TYR A 152 1.72 -4.16 8.85
C TYR A 152 2.35 -3.13 9.78
N LYS A 153 3.04 -2.12 9.24
CA LYS A 153 3.72 -1.10 10.06
C LYS A 153 2.74 -0.31 10.91
N ILE A 154 1.64 0.13 10.32
CA ILE A 154 0.57 0.84 11.03
C ILE A 154 -0.03 -0.06 12.11
N SER A 155 -0.37 -1.30 11.75
CA SER A 155 -0.90 -2.29 12.70
C SER A 155 0.03 -2.49 13.88
N LYS A 156 1.34 -2.56 13.62
CA LYS A 156 2.36 -2.70 14.66
C LYS A 156 2.43 -1.47 15.56
N LEU A 157 2.44 -0.25 15.01
CA LEU A 157 2.44 0.99 15.79
C LEU A 157 1.25 1.05 16.76
N LEU A 158 0.04 0.73 16.27
CA LEU A 158 -1.17 0.68 17.10
C LEU A 158 -1.09 -0.40 18.20
N SER A 159 -0.54 -1.57 17.86
CA SER A 159 -0.30 -2.63 18.83
C SER A 159 0.70 -2.20 19.91
N ASP A 160 1.78 -1.53 19.52
CA ASP A 160 2.81 -1.03 20.43
C ASP A 160 2.21 0.01 21.39
N PHE A 161 1.33 0.90 20.92
CA PHE A 161 0.59 1.83 21.78
C PHE A 161 -0.36 1.11 22.74
N THR A 162 -1.06 0.09 22.27
CA THR A 162 -1.93 -0.74 23.12
C THR A 162 -1.12 -1.38 24.26
N THR A 163 0.06 -1.93 23.94
CA THR A 163 0.95 -2.51 24.97
C THR A 163 1.53 -1.47 25.91
N GLU A 164 1.84 -0.26 25.42
CA GLU A 164 2.29 0.88 26.25
C GLU A 164 1.20 1.27 27.26
N ILE A 165 -0.06 1.33 26.83
CA ILE A 165 -1.21 1.64 27.69
C ILE A 165 -1.42 0.54 28.74
N ASP A 166 -1.46 -0.72 28.31
CA ASP A 166 -1.73 -1.85 29.20
C ASP A 166 -0.66 -2.02 30.28
N GLY A 167 0.60 -1.77 29.92
CA GLY A 167 1.74 -1.80 30.85
C GLY A 167 1.81 -0.62 31.83
N CYS A 168 1.09 0.48 31.58
CA CYS A 168 1.07 1.62 32.50
C CYS A 168 0.19 1.34 33.73
N SER A 169 0.68 1.70 34.91
CA SER A 169 -0.18 1.77 36.10
C SER A 169 -1.17 2.95 36.00
N PRO A 170 -2.32 2.91 36.70
CA PRO A 170 -3.25 4.03 36.70
C PRO A 170 -2.65 5.36 37.19
N GLN A 171 -1.63 5.32 38.05
CA GLN A 171 -0.90 6.51 38.53
C GLN A 171 -0.01 7.12 37.45
N GLU A 172 0.68 6.28 36.68
CA GLU A 172 1.56 6.72 35.58
C GLU A 172 0.75 7.21 34.37
N PHE A 173 -0.53 6.86 34.29
CA PHE A 173 -1.45 7.32 33.25
C PHE A 173 -1.95 8.76 33.49
N THR A 174 -1.00 9.68 33.59
CA THR A 174 -1.19 11.11 33.78
C THR A 174 -1.81 11.78 32.55
N ILE A 175 -2.31 13.00 32.71
CA ILE A 175 -2.88 13.78 31.60
C ILE A 175 -1.85 14.00 30.47
N SER A 176 -0.59 14.27 30.83
CA SER A 176 0.48 14.45 29.85
C SER A 176 0.78 13.15 29.09
N LYS A 177 0.75 11.99 29.77
CA LYS A 177 0.90 10.68 29.13
C LYS A 177 -0.26 10.38 28.19
N GLN A 178 -1.50 10.66 28.60
CA GLN A 178 -2.69 10.51 27.76
C GLN A 178 -2.59 11.36 26.50
N ALA A 179 -2.28 12.65 26.64
CA ALA A 179 -2.12 13.57 25.51
C ALA A 179 -1.00 13.10 24.55
N ASN A 180 0.12 12.61 25.07
CA ASN A 180 1.20 12.07 24.25
C ASN A 180 0.76 10.83 23.46
N ILE A 181 0.04 9.90 24.09
CA ILE A 181 -0.47 8.69 23.45
C ILE A 181 -1.51 9.03 22.37
N LEU A 182 -2.44 9.94 22.66
CA LEU A 182 -3.43 10.41 21.69
C LEU A 182 -2.77 11.15 20.52
N GLN A 183 -1.73 11.95 20.77
CA GLN A 183 -0.96 12.59 19.70
C GLN A 183 -0.29 11.54 18.80
N LYS A 184 0.30 10.49 19.38
CA LYS A 184 0.89 9.38 18.61
C LYS A 184 -0.18 8.61 17.82
N GLU A 185 -1.35 8.37 18.40
CA GLU A 185 -2.47 7.71 17.73
C GLU A 185 -2.98 8.52 16.55
N SER A 186 -3.22 9.83 16.72
CA SER A 186 -3.70 10.70 15.64
C SER A 186 -2.76 10.71 14.43
N ARG A 187 -1.44 10.61 14.66
CA ARG A 187 -0.43 10.44 13.61
C ARG A 187 -0.58 9.09 12.87
N SER A 188 -0.87 8.01 13.59
CA SER A 188 -1.18 6.72 12.97
C SER A 188 -2.49 6.76 12.19
N HIS A 189 -3.51 7.46 12.67
CA HIS A 189 -4.77 7.67 11.95
C HIS A 189 -4.54 8.44 10.64
N GLN A 190 -3.75 9.51 10.66
CA GLN A 190 -3.33 10.21 9.44
C GLN A 190 -2.62 9.26 8.46
N ALA A 191 -1.71 8.40 8.94
CA ALA A 191 -1.05 7.40 8.10
C ALA A 191 -2.05 6.44 7.43
N ILE A 192 -3.08 6.01 8.15
CA ILE A 192 -4.15 5.15 7.63
C ILE A 192 -4.89 5.87 6.49
N LEU A 193 -5.29 7.12 6.69
CA LEU A 193 -5.99 7.91 5.68
C LEU A 193 -5.13 8.09 4.41
N HIS A 194 -3.82 8.33 4.58
CA HIS A 194 -2.88 8.40 3.47
C HIS A 194 -2.77 7.07 2.72
N VAL A 195 -2.64 5.94 3.43
CA VAL A 195 -2.63 4.60 2.81
C VAL A 195 -3.92 4.37 2.02
N GLN A 196 -5.09 4.68 2.59
CA GLN A 196 -6.38 4.50 1.94
C GLN A 196 -6.51 5.39 0.69
N SER A 197 -6.09 6.66 0.76
CA SER A 197 -6.08 7.57 -0.38
C SER A 197 -5.20 7.06 -1.53
N ILE A 198 -4.00 6.55 -1.21
CA ILE A 198 -3.05 6.05 -2.22
C ILE A 198 -3.49 4.71 -2.80
N PHE A 199 -3.98 3.78 -1.96
CA PHE A 199 -4.20 2.38 -2.32
C PHE A 199 -5.66 1.98 -2.54
N SER A 200 -6.65 2.84 -2.33
CA SER A 200 -8.07 2.52 -2.61
C SER A 200 -8.28 1.94 -4.01
N VAL A 201 -7.87 2.68 -5.05
CA VAL A 201 -7.97 2.22 -6.44
C VAL A 201 -6.98 1.09 -6.76
N PRO A 202 -5.66 1.19 -6.47
CA PRO A 202 -4.73 0.09 -6.74
C PRO A 202 -5.12 -1.24 -6.09
N SER A 203 -5.52 -1.25 -4.81
CA SER A 203 -5.90 -2.48 -4.10
C SER A 203 -7.16 -3.11 -4.69
N PHE A 204 -8.15 -2.31 -5.08
CA PHE A 204 -9.32 -2.80 -5.81
C PHE A 204 -8.92 -3.49 -7.12
N LEU A 205 -8.15 -2.81 -7.97
CA LEU A 205 -7.71 -3.34 -9.27
C LEU A 205 -6.89 -4.63 -9.11
N VAL A 206 -5.99 -4.67 -8.14
CA VAL A 206 -5.15 -5.84 -7.79
C VAL A 206 -6.01 -7.01 -7.32
N CYS A 207 -6.94 -6.78 -6.40
CA CYS A 207 -7.86 -7.81 -5.92
C CYS A 207 -8.72 -8.38 -7.05
N THR A 208 -9.24 -7.51 -7.92
CA THR A 208 -10.02 -7.92 -9.10
C THR A 208 -9.15 -8.75 -10.06
N ALA A 209 -7.91 -8.32 -10.35
CA ALA A 209 -7.01 -9.04 -11.24
C ALA A 209 -6.69 -10.46 -10.72
N HIS A 210 -6.39 -10.58 -9.43
CA HIS A 210 -6.16 -11.87 -8.78
C HIS A 210 -7.42 -12.75 -8.79
N PHE A 211 -8.58 -12.19 -8.45
CA PHE A 211 -9.85 -12.92 -8.43
C PHE A 211 -10.23 -13.43 -9.84
N CYS A 212 -10.13 -12.59 -10.86
CA CYS A 212 -10.35 -12.96 -12.27
C CYS A 212 -9.42 -14.09 -12.68
N THR A 213 -8.13 -14.03 -12.31
CA THR A 213 -7.17 -15.08 -12.63
C THR A 213 -7.50 -16.39 -11.91
N CYS A 214 -7.86 -16.37 -10.63
CA CYS A 214 -8.28 -17.56 -9.90
C CYS A 214 -9.47 -18.24 -10.59
N ILE A 215 -10.50 -17.47 -10.99
CA ILE A 215 -11.65 -18.00 -11.73
C ILE A 215 -11.23 -18.59 -13.07
N THR A 216 -10.38 -17.87 -13.81
CA THR A 216 -9.89 -18.29 -15.13
C THR A 216 -9.16 -19.62 -15.04
N VAL A 217 -8.25 -19.77 -14.07
CA VAL A 217 -7.48 -20.99 -13.86
C VAL A 217 -8.38 -22.15 -13.42
N LEU A 218 -9.29 -21.93 -12.46
CA LEU A 218 -10.24 -22.98 -12.03
C LEU A 218 -11.11 -23.45 -13.20
N THR A 219 -11.60 -22.51 -14.01
CA THR A 219 -12.42 -22.78 -15.19
C THR A 219 -11.62 -23.58 -16.23
N ALA A 220 -10.35 -23.22 -16.48
CA ALA A 220 -9.46 -23.94 -17.36
C ALA A 220 -9.20 -25.37 -16.86
N LEU A 221 -8.92 -25.55 -15.56
CA LEU A 221 -8.70 -26.87 -14.95
C LEU A 221 -9.93 -27.77 -15.05
N ILE A 222 -11.14 -27.23 -14.87
CA ILE A 222 -12.39 -28.00 -15.01
C ILE A 222 -12.58 -28.47 -16.45
N VAL A 223 -12.35 -27.60 -17.44
CA VAL A 223 -12.57 -27.97 -18.84
C VAL A 223 -11.48 -28.87 -19.40
N GLN A 224 -10.23 -28.71 -18.93
CA GLN A 224 -9.10 -29.45 -19.45
C GLN A 224 -8.94 -30.85 -18.84
N GLN A 225 -9.74 -31.22 -17.83
CA GLN A 225 -9.79 -32.59 -17.29
C GLN A 225 -10.04 -33.68 -18.36
N ASN A 226 -10.60 -33.32 -19.51
CA ASN A 226 -10.91 -34.25 -20.60
C ASN A 226 -9.83 -34.39 -21.68
N THR A 227 -8.69 -33.68 -21.56
CA THR A 227 -7.61 -33.73 -22.56
C THR A 227 -6.29 -33.99 -21.84
N TYR A 228 -5.37 -34.75 -22.44
CA TYR A 228 -4.02 -34.98 -21.90
C TYR A 228 -3.27 -33.64 -21.75
N ALA A 229 -3.47 -32.93 -20.65
CA ALA A 229 -2.75 -31.71 -20.34
C ALA A 229 -1.31 -32.10 -20.02
N HIS A 230 -0.36 -31.59 -20.81
CA HIS A 230 1.06 -31.78 -20.52
C HIS A 230 1.39 -31.23 -19.12
N PHE A 231 2.26 -31.94 -18.40
CA PHE A 231 2.69 -31.57 -17.03
C PHE A 231 3.13 -30.11 -16.90
N THR A 232 3.74 -29.54 -17.95
CA THR A 232 4.15 -28.14 -18.06
C THR A 232 2.98 -27.16 -17.98
N ALA A 233 1.87 -27.45 -18.68
CA ALA A 233 0.68 -26.62 -18.67
C ALA A 233 -0.02 -26.67 -17.31
N LEU A 234 -0.17 -27.86 -16.72
CA LEU A 234 -0.72 -28.02 -15.37
C LEU A 234 0.11 -27.26 -14.33
N SER A 235 1.44 -27.36 -14.40
CA SER A 235 2.35 -26.64 -13.51
C SER A 235 2.20 -25.12 -13.64
N ALA A 236 2.02 -24.60 -14.86
CA ALA A 236 1.77 -23.17 -15.09
C ALA A 236 0.43 -22.72 -14.47
N PHE A 237 -0.63 -23.51 -14.60
CA PHE A 237 -1.92 -23.21 -13.97
C PHE A 237 -1.82 -23.20 -12.44
N CYS A 238 -1.19 -24.22 -11.85
CA CYS A 238 -0.96 -24.25 -10.42
C CYS A 238 -0.18 -23.00 -9.95
N LEU A 239 0.88 -22.63 -10.68
CA LEU A 239 1.68 -21.45 -10.35
C LEU A 239 0.86 -20.16 -10.42
N TYR A 240 0.02 -19.97 -11.43
CA TYR A 240 -0.91 -18.83 -11.53
C TYR A 240 -1.93 -18.83 -10.38
N PHE A 241 -2.51 -19.99 -10.06
CA PHE A 241 -3.51 -20.11 -9.01
C PHE A 241 -2.93 -19.77 -7.63
N PHE A 242 -1.77 -20.34 -7.28
CA PHE A 242 -1.13 -20.07 -5.99
C PHE A 242 -0.65 -18.62 -5.87
N ASN A 243 -0.11 -18.05 -6.95
CA ASN A 243 0.26 -16.63 -6.96
C ASN A 243 -0.94 -15.73 -6.72
N SER A 244 -2.03 -15.97 -7.45
CA SER A 244 -3.21 -15.11 -7.41
C SER A 244 -3.95 -15.25 -6.08
N SER A 245 -4.13 -16.48 -5.61
CA SER A 245 -4.78 -16.75 -4.33
C SER A 245 -3.95 -16.25 -3.15
N GLY A 246 -2.62 -16.42 -3.20
CA GLY A 246 -1.70 -15.92 -2.19
C GLY A 246 -1.69 -14.39 -2.12
N GLY A 247 -1.61 -13.72 -3.28
CA GLY A 247 -1.68 -12.25 -3.38
C GLY A 247 -3.00 -11.69 -2.87
N LEU A 248 -4.13 -12.30 -3.26
CA LEU A 248 -5.47 -11.91 -2.81
C LEU A 248 -5.62 -12.09 -1.29
N LEU A 249 -5.23 -13.27 -0.77
CA LEU A 249 -5.31 -13.57 0.66
C LEU A 249 -4.44 -12.59 1.46
N ALA A 250 -3.20 -12.34 1.03
CA ALA A 250 -2.31 -11.40 1.69
C ALA A 250 -2.91 -9.99 1.72
N CYS A 251 -3.44 -9.51 0.59
CA CYS A 251 -4.03 -8.18 0.50
C CYS A 251 -5.23 -8.02 1.46
N LEU A 252 -6.17 -8.98 1.45
CA LEU A 252 -7.35 -8.95 2.30
C LEU A 252 -7.01 -9.13 3.79
N TRP A 253 -6.12 -10.05 4.11
CA TRP A 253 -5.70 -10.31 5.48
C TRP A 253 -5.02 -9.09 6.10
N MET A 254 -4.10 -8.46 5.36
CA MET A 254 -3.34 -7.32 5.86
C MET A 254 -4.20 -6.05 5.96
N ALA A 255 -5.19 -5.87 5.07
CA ALA A 255 -6.15 -4.76 5.17
C ALA A 255 -6.95 -4.78 6.48
N GLY A 256 -7.24 -5.96 7.03
CA GLY A 256 -7.95 -6.11 8.31
C GLY A 256 -7.11 -5.82 9.56
N GLY A 257 -5.78 -5.72 9.43
CA GLY A 257 -4.87 -5.47 10.56
C GLY A 257 -5.06 -4.11 11.24
N PRO A 258 -4.98 -2.99 10.50
CA PRO A 258 -5.12 -1.65 11.08
C PRO A 258 -6.43 -1.42 11.86
N PRO A 259 -7.64 -1.69 11.32
CA PRO A 259 -8.88 -1.45 12.06
C PRO A 259 -8.99 -2.33 13.31
N LYS A 260 -8.55 -3.59 13.22
CA LYS A 260 -8.54 -4.50 14.38
C LYS A 260 -7.67 -3.97 15.52
N ASN A 261 -6.48 -3.46 15.20
CA ASN A 261 -5.57 -2.95 16.23
C ASN A 261 -5.97 -1.56 16.73
N ALA A 262 -6.64 -0.73 15.91
CA ALA A 262 -7.21 0.54 16.35
C ALA A 262 -8.33 0.32 17.38
N ASN A 263 -9.20 -0.68 17.16
CA ASN A 263 -10.24 -1.04 18.13
C ASN A 263 -9.65 -1.51 19.46
N LYS A 264 -8.63 -2.38 19.42
CA LYS A 264 -7.92 -2.82 20.64
C LYS A 264 -7.29 -1.65 21.40
N PHE A 265 -6.69 -0.70 20.68
CA PHE A 265 -6.16 0.51 21.28
C PHE A 265 -7.28 1.29 22.01
N LYS A 266 -8.43 1.51 21.36
CA LYS A 266 -9.58 2.23 21.94
C LYS A 266 -10.10 1.54 23.20
N GLU A 267 -10.23 0.22 23.15
CA GLU A 267 -10.64 -0.61 24.30
C GLU A 267 -9.65 -0.50 25.47
N ALA A 268 -8.34 -0.64 25.20
CA ALA A 268 -7.30 -0.54 26.22
C ALA A 268 -7.24 0.87 26.85
N PHE A 269 -7.30 1.91 26.02
CA PHE A 269 -7.31 3.30 26.48
C PHE A 269 -8.52 3.60 27.35
N GLY A 270 -9.72 3.21 26.90
CA GLY A 270 -10.97 3.38 27.64
C GLY A 270 -10.96 2.63 28.97
N ARG A 271 -10.51 1.38 28.99
CA ARG A 271 -10.35 0.58 30.21
C ARG A 271 -9.42 1.28 31.21
N LYS A 272 -8.25 1.76 30.78
CA LYS A 272 -7.31 2.47 31.66
C LYS A 272 -7.88 3.78 32.21
N LEU A 273 -8.65 4.50 31.41
CA LEU A 273 -9.31 5.71 31.88
C LEU A 273 -10.35 5.41 32.97
N GLN A 274 -11.13 4.33 32.81
CA GLN A 274 -12.09 3.87 33.81
C GLN A 274 -11.41 3.42 35.11
N GLU A 275 -10.31 2.65 35.02
CA GLU A 275 -9.51 2.25 36.20
C GLU A 275 -9.01 3.46 36.99
N LYS A 276 -8.57 4.52 36.29
CA LYS A 276 -8.15 5.76 36.92
C LYS A 276 -9.33 6.47 37.61
N LYS A 277 -10.48 6.59 36.94
CA LYS A 277 -11.69 7.21 37.52
C LYS A 277 -12.12 6.52 38.81
N LEU A 278 -12.18 5.18 38.82
CA LEU A 278 -12.56 4.40 40.00
C LEU A 278 -11.57 4.55 41.18
N ARG A 279 -10.30 4.84 40.92
CA ARG A 279 -9.33 5.18 41.96
C ARG A 279 -9.51 6.60 42.48
N VAL A 280 -9.74 7.57 41.59
CA VAL A 280 -9.91 8.97 41.96
C VAL A 280 -11.22 9.21 42.72
N ASP A 281 -12.31 8.49 42.43
CA ASP A 281 -13.56 8.59 43.21
C ASP A 281 -13.38 8.16 44.69
N LYS A 282 -12.32 7.39 45.02
CA LYS A 282 -11.93 7.12 46.42
C LYS A 282 -11.19 8.30 47.09
N THR A 283 -10.81 9.30 46.30
CA THR A 283 -10.01 10.48 46.64
C THR A 283 -10.63 11.73 45.98
N LYS A 284 -11.92 12.01 46.25
CA LYS A 284 -12.67 13.26 45.93
C LYS A 284 -12.01 14.27 44.96
N GLU A 285 -11.79 13.91 43.69
CA GLU A 285 -11.40 14.85 42.64
C GLU A 285 -12.26 14.63 41.38
N VAL A 286 -12.82 15.73 40.85
CA VAL A 286 -13.75 15.73 39.72
C VAL A 286 -12.96 15.83 38.41
N PHE A 287 -13.17 14.89 37.48
CA PHE A 287 -12.61 14.95 36.12
C PHE A 287 -13.70 15.11 35.05
N CYS A 288 -13.40 15.94 34.04
CA CYS A 288 -14.21 16.16 32.85
C CYS A 288 -13.90 15.07 31.81
N VAL A 289 -14.89 14.23 31.47
CA VAL A 289 -14.76 13.02 30.64
C VAL A 289 -15.78 13.08 29.48
N ASP A 290 -15.82 14.19 28.74
CA ASP A 290 -16.78 14.33 27.64
C ASP A 290 -16.15 14.10 26.24
N ASP A 291 -14.83 14.14 26.08
CA ASP A 291 -14.17 14.15 24.76
C ASP A 291 -13.93 12.77 24.10
N LEU A 292 -14.14 11.64 24.78
CA LEU A 292 -13.80 10.32 24.19
C LEU A 292 -14.84 9.74 23.23
N ASN A 293 -16.09 10.20 23.29
CA ASN A 293 -17.14 9.72 22.41
C ASN A 293 -16.98 10.23 20.96
N GLY A 294 -16.09 11.20 20.72
CA GLY A 294 -15.74 11.70 19.39
C GLY A 294 -14.68 10.89 18.63
N LEU A 295 -14.04 9.87 19.24
CA LEU A 295 -13.03 9.06 18.53
C LEU A 295 -13.71 8.15 17.48
N SER A 296 -13.62 8.59 16.23
CA SER A 296 -14.19 8.03 15.01
C SER A 296 -14.06 6.50 14.89
N HIS A 297 -15.11 5.85 14.39
CA HIS A 297 -15.08 4.44 13.99
C HIS A 297 -14.15 4.25 12.79
N TYR A 298 -13.09 3.45 12.95
CA TYR A 298 -12.18 3.08 11.86
C TYR A 298 -12.87 2.04 10.98
N THR A 299 -13.36 2.45 9.82
CA THR A 299 -13.81 1.52 8.79
C THR A 299 -12.91 1.71 7.58
N LEU A 300 -11.95 0.79 7.39
CA LEU A 300 -11.12 0.74 6.19
C LEU A 300 -11.95 0.11 5.06
N SER A 301 -13.00 0.82 4.65
CA SER A 301 -13.88 0.40 3.57
C SER A 301 -13.34 0.92 2.24
N GLY A 302 -13.26 0.04 1.25
CA GLY A 302 -13.05 0.40 -0.16
C GLY A 302 -14.31 0.96 -0.84
N ALA A 303 -15.40 1.20 -0.10
CA ALA A 303 -16.55 1.90 -0.61
C ALA A 303 -16.28 3.40 -0.61
N LEU A 304 -16.61 4.08 -1.72
CA LEU A 304 -16.79 5.53 -1.76
C LEU A 304 -17.60 5.93 -0.52
N CYS A 305 -17.03 6.80 0.31
CA CYS A 305 -17.83 7.49 1.31
C CYS A 305 -18.90 8.29 0.56
N ASP A 306 -20.16 8.04 0.91
CA ASP A 306 -21.32 8.76 0.44
C ASP A 306 -21.32 10.14 1.13
N ASP A 307 -21.30 11.23 0.34
CA ASP A 307 -21.18 12.63 0.77
C ASP A 307 -22.43 13.17 1.52
N ASN A 308 -23.28 12.30 2.06
CA ASN A 308 -24.62 12.66 2.56
C ASN A 308 -24.92 12.28 4.01
N LEU A 309 -23.92 12.19 4.89
CA LEU A 309 -24.18 12.24 6.33
C LEU A 309 -24.21 13.70 6.80
N CYS A 310 -25.43 14.25 6.75
CA CYS A 310 -25.80 15.51 7.38
C CYS A 310 -25.24 15.58 8.82
N CYS A 311 -24.33 16.54 9.05
CA CYS A 311 -24.07 17.03 10.38
C CYS A 311 -25.36 17.66 10.94
N SER A 312 -25.79 17.24 12.14
CA SER A 312 -26.78 17.99 12.91
C SER A 312 -26.28 19.43 13.13
N PRO A 313 -27.15 20.44 12.98
CA PRO A 313 -26.75 21.84 13.04
C PRO A 313 -26.69 22.29 14.51
N GLU A 314 -25.59 22.02 15.20
CA GLU A 314 -25.31 22.70 16.48
C GLU A 314 -23.83 22.74 16.89
N LEU A 315 -22.90 22.50 15.94
CA LEU A 315 -21.47 22.74 16.15
C LEU A 315 -20.94 23.57 14.98
N GLU A 316 -20.95 24.88 15.18
CA GLU A 316 -20.17 25.82 14.38
C GLU A 316 -18.71 25.34 14.35
N CYS A 317 -18.27 24.91 13.17
CA CYS A 317 -16.86 24.76 12.84
C CYS A 317 -16.22 26.16 12.89
N ARG A 318 -15.69 26.52 14.06
CA ARG A 318 -14.64 27.52 14.14
C ARG A 318 -13.31 26.81 13.93
N GLU A 319 -12.62 27.14 12.85
CA GLU A 319 -11.21 26.84 12.67
C GLU A 319 -10.46 27.27 13.94
N VAL A 320 -9.92 26.32 14.68
CA VAL A 320 -9.08 26.62 15.84
C VAL A 320 -7.82 25.77 15.74
N ASN A 321 -6.72 26.46 15.43
CA ASN A 321 -5.39 26.13 15.91
C ASN A 321 -5.48 25.71 17.38
N LEU A 322 -5.50 24.39 17.63
CA LEU A 322 -5.59 23.81 18.97
C LEU A 322 -4.25 23.97 19.69
N ILE A 323 -3.98 25.20 20.14
CA ILE A 323 -3.19 25.45 21.33
C ILE A 323 -4.06 24.95 22.49
N ILE A 324 -3.72 23.79 23.03
CA ILE A 324 -4.35 23.25 24.24
C ILE A 324 -3.99 24.19 25.40
N LYS A 325 -4.85 25.18 25.69
CA LYS A 325 -4.79 25.96 26.93
C LYS A 325 -5.44 25.14 28.04
N PHE A 326 -4.61 24.52 28.88
CA PHE A 326 -5.06 23.98 30.15
C PHE A 326 -5.49 25.14 31.05
N LYS A 327 -6.79 25.25 31.31
CA LYS A 327 -7.33 26.15 32.33
C LYS A 327 -7.21 25.43 33.67
N THR A 328 -6.28 25.86 34.51
CA THR A 328 -6.22 25.40 35.91
C THR A 328 -7.44 25.95 36.65
N CYS A 329 -8.30 25.07 37.16
CA CYS A 329 -9.38 25.43 38.05
C CYS A 329 -8.77 25.88 39.38
N GLN A 330 -8.72 27.20 39.61
CA GLN A 330 -8.42 27.79 40.90
C GLN A 330 -9.73 27.86 41.69
N GLU A 331 -9.77 27.30 42.91
CA GLU A 331 -10.94 27.37 43.78
C GLU A 331 -11.33 28.84 44.07
N PRO A 332 -12.63 29.16 44.16
CA PRO A 332 -13.07 30.51 44.48
C PRO A 332 -12.77 30.81 45.96
N SER A 333 -11.72 31.62 46.18
CA SER A 333 -11.50 32.32 47.42
C SER A 333 -12.56 33.41 47.60
N SER A 334 -13.16 33.44 48.79
CA SER A 334 -14.20 34.37 49.21
C SER A 334 -13.75 35.84 49.15
N LYS A 335 -14.63 36.67 48.58
CA LYS A 335 -14.78 38.14 48.69
C LYS A 335 -14.07 38.81 49.89
N PRO A 336 -13.59 40.06 49.72
CA PRO A 336 -14.51 41.20 49.84
C PRO A 336 -14.30 42.37 48.85
N THR A 337 -15.37 43.16 48.82
CA THR A 337 -15.64 44.48 48.22
C THR A 337 -14.52 45.51 48.43
N ASP A 338 -14.19 46.31 47.41
CA ASP A 338 -14.32 47.78 47.46
C ASP A 338 -13.95 48.47 46.14
N ASP A 339 -14.53 49.67 46.01
CA ASP A 339 -14.63 50.57 44.86
C ASP A 339 -13.31 51.23 44.40
N GLY A 340 -13.25 51.70 43.15
CA GLY A 340 -12.33 52.78 42.78
C GLY A 340 -11.78 52.82 41.34
N ILE A 341 -12.48 53.53 40.46
CA ILE A 341 -12.03 54.46 39.40
C ILE A 341 -10.54 54.45 38.99
N SER A 342 -10.23 54.27 37.68
CA SER A 342 -9.55 55.26 36.81
C SER A 342 -8.62 54.68 35.71
N THR A 343 -8.86 55.11 34.47
CA THR A 343 -7.92 55.50 33.38
C THR A 343 -6.95 54.50 32.70
N VAL A 344 -7.26 54.28 31.42
CA VAL A 344 -6.47 54.02 30.18
C VAL A 344 -5.34 55.11 30.05
N PRO A 345 -4.19 54.95 29.33
CA PRO A 345 -4.09 54.32 28.00
C PRO A 345 -2.81 53.58 27.55
N ASP A 346 -3.02 52.85 26.44
CA ASP A 346 -2.17 52.61 25.27
C ASP A 346 -0.65 52.49 25.41
N SER A 347 -0.13 51.33 24.97
CA SER A 347 1.16 51.30 24.28
C SER A 347 1.16 50.28 23.13
N THR A 348 1.70 50.77 22.03
CA THR A 348 1.58 50.28 20.66
C THR A 348 2.54 49.13 20.36
N TYR A 349 2.03 48.23 19.52
CA TYR A 349 2.68 47.17 18.76
C TYR A 349 4.05 47.57 18.14
N ASN A 350 5.07 46.71 18.30
CA ASN A 350 6.25 46.68 17.45
C ASN A 350 6.33 45.32 16.73
N GLN A 351 6.46 45.39 15.40
CA GLN A 351 6.70 44.28 14.46
C GLN A 351 8.17 43.81 14.54
N PRO A 352 8.49 42.52 14.38
CA PRO A 352 9.85 42.08 14.08
C PRO A 352 10.05 41.88 12.57
N GLU A 353 11.23 42.33 12.13
CA GLU A 353 11.76 42.34 10.77
C GLU A 353 12.02 40.93 10.20
N GLU A 354 11.74 40.82 8.91
CA GLU A 354 12.13 39.76 7.99
C GLU A 354 13.65 39.76 7.80
N SER A 355 14.35 38.66 8.11
CA SER A 355 15.74 38.47 7.69
C SER A 355 15.84 37.43 6.58
N THR A 356 16.31 37.92 5.44
CA THR A 356 16.57 37.22 4.18
C THR A 356 17.87 36.41 4.31
N PHE A 357 17.81 35.10 4.07
CA PHE A 357 19.01 34.25 4.02
C PHE A 357 19.29 33.85 2.56
N ASN A 358 20.37 34.40 1.99
CA ASN A 358 20.93 34.00 0.70
C ASN A 358 21.85 32.77 0.88
N PRO A 359 21.80 31.76 -0.02
CA PRO A 359 22.77 30.67 -0.03
C PRO A 359 23.94 30.97 -0.97
N GLU A 360 25.16 30.88 -0.46
CA GLU A 360 26.40 30.84 -1.27
C GLU A 360 26.71 29.42 -1.78
N PRO A 361 27.49 29.29 -2.88
CA PRO A 361 27.50 28.11 -3.72
C PRO A 361 28.60 27.08 -3.41
N SER A 362 28.28 25.90 -3.91
CA SER A 362 29.02 24.64 -4.01
C SER A 362 30.37 24.75 -4.75
N ASP A 363 31.41 24.17 -4.16
CA ASP A 363 32.61 23.69 -4.88
C ASP A 363 33.12 22.38 -4.25
N THR A 364 33.01 21.26 -4.97
CA THR A 364 33.87 20.09 -4.72
C THR A 364 34.00 19.26 -6.02
N PRO A 365 35.20 18.78 -6.38
CA PRO A 365 35.55 18.38 -7.75
C PRO A 365 35.25 16.91 -8.08
N GLU A 366 35.04 16.64 -9.37
CA GLU A 366 34.97 15.31 -9.98
C GLU A 366 36.29 14.53 -9.85
N PRO A 367 36.25 13.21 -9.61
CA PRO A 367 37.44 12.36 -9.69
C PRO A 367 37.63 11.79 -11.11
N GLU A 368 38.90 11.82 -11.53
CA GLU A 368 39.45 11.33 -12.80
C GLU A 368 39.20 9.83 -13.05
N ILE A 369 38.92 9.53 -14.33
CA ILE A 369 38.82 8.20 -14.89
C ILE A 369 40.23 7.74 -15.29
N SER A 370 40.70 6.61 -14.75
CA SER A 370 41.91 5.93 -15.24
C SER A 370 41.55 4.75 -16.13
N GLU A 371 42.15 4.73 -17.32
CA GLU A 371 42.07 3.66 -18.32
C GLU A 371 43.07 2.52 -18.02
N ALA A 372 42.60 1.28 -18.23
CA ALA A 372 43.24 0.06 -18.78
C ALA A 372 44.63 -0.44 -18.25
N PRO A 373 44.94 -1.76 -18.29
CA PRO A 373 45.14 -2.47 -19.56
C PRO A 373 44.68 -3.95 -19.64
N GLU A 374 44.74 -4.39 -20.89
CA GLU A 374 44.58 -5.69 -21.55
C GLU A 374 45.41 -6.88 -21.02
N GLU A 375 45.14 -8.05 -21.64
CA GLU A 375 45.86 -9.35 -21.61
C GLU A 375 45.55 -10.30 -20.43
N THR A 376 45.42 -11.62 -20.56
CA THR A 376 45.85 -12.61 -21.58
C THR A 376 45.05 -13.91 -21.39
N THR A 377 44.83 -14.68 -22.47
CA THR A 377 44.31 -16.07 -22.44
C THR A 377 45.48 -17.08 -22.45
N PRO A 378 45.34 -18.27 -21.83
CA PRO A 378 45.78 -19.50 -22.52
C PRO A 378 44.97 -20.77 -22.08
N PRO A 379 45.41 -21.98 -22.48
CA PRO A 379 45.27 -22.65 -23.77
C PRO A 379 44.08 -23.64 -23.83
#